data_AF-A0A219CJY9-F1
#
_entry.id   AF-A0A219CJY9-F1
#
_cell.length_a   1.000
_cell.length_b   1.000
_cell.length_c   1.000
_cell.angle_alpha   90.00
_cell.angle_beta   90.00
_cell.angle_gamma   90.00
#
_symmetry.space_group_name_H-M   'P 1'
#
loop_
_entity.id
_entity.type
_entity.pdbx_description
1 polymer ?
#
loop_
_entity_poly.entity_id
_entity_poly.type
_entity_poly.pdbx_seq_one_letter_code
_entity_poly.pdbx_strand_id
1 'polypeptide(L)'
;MNTLRLTTLALGLMVSGIAAAQTYVVDRYQDDSNKGSLRWAIEQANANPSEASEILIQAVGKAPYAIKLNSALPEIKAPVKIIGTQWDKTGEYIAIDGSNYIKGEGAKACPGANPEQYGTNVRTMTLPGLVLRDVNNVTLKGLDIHRFCIGVLINRSSNNLIQHNRISNNYGGAGVMLTGDDGKGNPTATTTNNNKVLDNIFQDNGDGLELTRGAAFNLIANNHFVSTKANPEPSQGIEILWGNDNAVVGNKFENYSDGLQINWGKRNYIAYNEMTNNSIGFNMTGDGNILDSNKVHGNRIGVAIRSEKDANARITLTKNLIWDNGKDIKRCEAGGSCVPDQRLGAIVFGVPALEHEGFVGSRGGGVVIEPSKLQKTCTQPNQQDCNAQPNQGIKAPKLTANKGSVTVEVNGLPNQRYQVEFFGNQNAASKEAEQYLGTITVATDTEGKAKANWKPTVKVASITANVTDRFGATSELGFVQVK
;
A
#
# COMPACT_ATOMS: atom_id res chain seq x y z
N MET A 1 -49.08 -67.49 -16.59
CA MET A 1 -49.07 -66.38 -17.56
C MET A 1 -49.04 -65.09 -16.75
N ASN A 2 -47.86 -64.66 -16.34
CA ASN A 2 -47.07 -63.58 -16.96
C ASN A 2 -47.75 -62.20 -16.87
N THR A 3 -47.28 -61.36 -15.95
CA THR A 3 -46.95 -59.94 -16.21
C THR A 3 -46.20 -59.36 -15.01
N LEU A 4 -44.87 -59.35 -15.07
CA LEU A 4 -44.02 -58.51 -14.24
C LEU A 4 -43.73 -57.25 -15.07
N ARG A 5 -44.14 -56.06 -14.59
CA ARG A 5 -43.78 -54.78 -15.20
C ARG A 5 -42.36 -54.41 -14.73
N LEU A 6 -41.39 -54.46 -15.63
CA LEU A 6 -40.11 -53.78 -15.45
C LEU A 6 -40.26 -52.32 -15.89
N THR A 7 -40.11 -51.39 -14.96
CA THR A 7 -39.82 -49.98 -15.23
C THR A 7 -38.32 -49.81 -15.46
N THR A 8 -37.94 -49.44 -16.68
CA THR A 8 -36.59 -49.01 -17.05
C THR A 8 -36.36 -47.58 -16.59
N LEU A 9 -35.57 -47.41 -15.52
CA LEU A 9 -35.01 -46.12 -15.12
C LEU A 9 -33.66 -45.96 -15.84
N ALA A 10 -33.61 -45.14 -16.89
CA ALA A 10 -32.35 -44.79 -17.55
C ALA A 10 -31.64 -43.69 -16.73
N LEU A 11 -30.59 -44.07 -16.00
CA LEU A 11 -29.63 -43.12 -15.42
C LEU A 11 -28.81 -42.49 -16.56
N GLY A 12 -29.12 -41.25 -16.91
CA GLY A 12 -28.22 -40.41 -17.69
C GLY A 12 -27.05 -39.97 -16.82
N LEU A 13 -25.92 -40.67 -16.90
CA LEU A 13 -24.64 -40.14 -16.44
C LEU A 13 -24.25 -38.99 -17.38
N MET A 14 -24.44 -37.75 -16.92
CA MET A 14 -23.73 -36.62 -17.50
C MET A 14 -22.26 -36.75 -17.14
N VAL A 15 -21.47 -37.21 -18.11
CA VAL A 15 -20.01 -37.05 -18.09
C VAL A 15 -19.76 -35.55 -18.23
N SER A 16 -19.58 -34.87 -17.10
CA SER A 16 -18.95 -33.55 -17.07
C SER A 16 -17.50 -33.75 -17.52
N GLY A 17 -17.25 -33.58 -18.82
CA GLY A 17 -15.90 -33.51 -19.34
C GLY A 17 -15.15 -32.39 -18.62
N ILE A 18 -14.06 -32.72 -17.94
CA ILE A 18 -13.10 -31.75 -17.44
C ILE A 18 -12.47 -31.15 -18.69
N ALA A 19 -12.99 -30.01 -19.16
CA ALA A 19 -12.36 -29.26 -20.22
C ALA A 19 -10.97 -28.83 -19.72
N ALA A 20 -9.92 -29.40 -20.31
CA ALA A 20 -8.55 -28.97 -20.03
C ALA A 20 -8.40 -27.52 -20.52
N ALA A 21 -7.90 -26.64 -19.65
CA ALA A 21 -7.64 -25.26 -20.02
C ALA A 21 -6.73 -25.20 -21.25
N GLN A 22 -7.09 -24.38 -22.24
CA GLN A 22 -6.29 -24.26 -23.46
C GLN A 22 -4.92 -23.66 -23.13
N THR A 23 -3.85 -24.24 -23.67
CA THR A 23 -2.47 -23.79 -23.43
C THR A 23 -1.87 -23.15 -24.68
N TYR A 24 -1.33 -21.95 -24.52
CA TYR A 24 -0.56 -21.24 -25.53
C TYR A 24 0.90 -21.14 -25.09
N VAL A 25 1.82 -21.58 -25.93
CA VAL A 25 3.26 -21.57 -25.62
C VAL A 25 3.90 -20.35 -26.28
N VAL A 26 4.66 -19.59 -25.48
CA VAL A 26 5.53 -18.53 -25.98
C VAL A 26 6.96 -19.08 -26.05
N ASP A 27 7.41 -19.39 -27.25
CA ASP A 27 8.71 -20.00 -27.57
C ASP A 27 9.60 -19.09 -28.43
N ARG A 28 9.19 -17.83 -28.59
CA ARG A 28 9.92 -16.79 -29.30
C ARG A 28 9.68 -15.41 -28.67
N TYR A 29 10.67 -14.53 -28.75
CA TYR A 29 10.68 -13.25 -28.03
C TYR A 29 10.49 -12.01 -28.93
N GLN A 30 10.16 -12.20 -30.20
CA GLN A 30 9.79 -11.10 -31.10
C GLN A 30 8.43 -10.51 -30.67
N ASP A 31 8.34 -9.17 -30.61
CA ASP A 31 7.07 -8.45 -30.42
C ASP A 31 6.34 -8.30 -31.76
N ASP A 32 5.70 -9.38 -32.20
CA ASP A 32 4.85 -9.46 -33.39
C ASP A 32 3.60 -10.31 -33.11
N SER A 33 2.67 -10.41 -34.06
CA SER A 33 1.47 -11.27 -33.91
C SER A 33 1.66 -12.68 -34.47
N ASN A 34 2.91 -13.13 -34.67
CA ASN A 34 3.18 -14.47 -35.19
C ASN A 34 3.06 -15.52 -34.09
N LYS A 35 2.66 -16.74 -34.46
CA LYS A 35 2.53 -17.87 -33.54
C LYS A 35 3.79 -18.06 -32.70
N GLY A 36 3.59 -18.23 -31.39
CA GLY A 36 4.66 -18.40 -30.41
C GLY A 36 5.14 -17.11 -29.75
N SER A 37 4.70 -15.93 -30.20
CA SER A 37 4.97 -14.67 -29.48
C SER A 37 4.00 -14.47 -28.32
N LEU A 38 4.38 -13.61 -27.36
CA LEU A 38 3.50 -13.24 -26.23
C LEU A 38 2.23 -12.51 -26.70
N ARG A 39 2.37 -11.59 -27.66
CA ARG A 39 1.24 -10.85 -28.24
C ARG A 39 0.24 -11.80 -28.89
N TRP A 40 0.72 -12.72 -29.72
CA TRP A 40 -0.13 -13.74 -30.33
C TRP A 40 -0.84 -14.57 -29.27
N ALA A 41 -0.15 -15.03 -28.23
CA ALA A 41 -0.75 -15.86 -27.17
C ALA A 41 -1.86 -15.11 -26.41
N ILE A 42 -1.67 -13.82 -26.12
CA ILE A 42 -2.71 -12.98 -25.50
C ILE A 42 -3.90 -12.80 -26.47
N GLU A 43 -3.65 -12.55 -27.75
CA GLU A 43 -4.71 -12.45 -28.77
C GLU A 43 -5.54 -13.74 -28.85
N GLN A 44 -4.91 -14.91 -28.77
CA GLN A 44 -5.62 -16.18 -28.77
C GLN A 44 -6.43 -16.41 -27.48
N ALA A 45 -5.87 -16.10 -26.31
CA ALA A 45 -6.61 -16.19 -25.05
C ALA A 45 -7.85 -15.27 -25.08
N ASN A 46 -7.70 -14.04 -25.59
CA ASN A 46 -8.79 -13.08 -25.70
C ASN A 46 -9.87 -13.45 -26.71
N ALA A 47 -9.59 -14.33 -27.68
CA ALA A 47 -10.56 -14.78 -28.65
C ALA A 47 -11.69 -15.60 -28.02
N ASN A 48 -11.45 -16.21 -26.84
CA ASN A 48 -12.42 -16.99 -26.07
C ASN A 48 -12.58 -16.42 -24.65
N PRO A 49 -13.21 -15.24 -24.48
CA PRO A 49 -13.21 -14.49 -23.22
C PRO A 49 -13.92 -15.18 -22.04
N SER A 50 -14.72 -16.21 -22.31
CA SER A 50 -15.40 -17.03 -21.29
C SER A 50 -14.60 -18.25 -20.85
N GLU A 51 -13.51 -18.59 -21.52
CA GLU A 51 -12.74 -19.81 -21.26
C GLU A 51 -11.43 -19.50 -20.55
N ALA A 52 -11.13 -20.29 -19.51
CA ALA A 52 -9.84 -20.19 -18.83
C ALA A 52 -8.73 -20.80 -19.70
N SER A 53 -7.62 -20.08 -19.81
CA SER A 53 -6.44 -20.52 -20.57
C SER A 53 -5.13 -20.32 -19.79
N GLU A 54 -4.06 -20.92 -20.30
CA GLU A 54 -2.71 -20.75 -19.78
C GLU A 54 -1.77 -20.30 -20.90
N ILE A 55 -0.97 -19.27 -20.62
CA ILE A 55 0.13 -18.80 -21.46
C ILE A 55 1.42 -19.18 -20.74
N LEU A 56 2.18 -20.09 -21.33
CA LEU A 56 3.45 -20.58 -20.79
C LEU A 56 4.62 -19.95 -21.53
N ILE A 57 5.34 -19.06 -20.86
CA ILE A 57 6.52 -18.39 -21.42
C ILE A 57 7.75 -19.25 -21.15
N GLN A 58 8.37 -19.75 -22.23
CA GLN A 58 9.57 -20.57 -22.17
C GLN A 58 10.83 -19.73 -22.17
N ALA A 59 11.89 -20.23 -21.54
CA ALA A 59 13.23 -19.67 -21.65
C ALA A 59 13.79 -19.87 -23.07
N VAL A 60 13.83 -18.81 -23.86
CA VAL A 60 14.34 -18.83 -25.25
C VAL A 60 15.75 -18.24 -25.32
N GLY A 61 16.70 -19.00 -25.87
CA GLY A 61 18.08 -18.54 -26.05
C GLY A 61 18.91 -18.59 -24.76
N LYS A 62 19.73 -17.57 -24.53
CA LYS A 62 20.60 -17.45 -23.34
C LYS A 62 20.07 -16.34 -22.43
N ALA A 63 20.17 -16.57 -21.11
CA ALA A 63 19.86 -15.55 -20.12
C ALA A 63 20.76 -14.29 -20.29
N PRO A 64 20.28 -13.09 -19.92
CA PRO A 64 18.96 -12.80 -19.37
C PRO A 64 17.85 -12.91 -20.43
N TYR A 65 16.76 -13.58 -20.07
CA TYR A 65 15.61 -13.80 -20.95
C TYR A 65 14.73 -12.54 -21.00
N ALA A 66 14.55 -11.95 -22.18
CA ALA A 66 13.76 -10.72 -22.30
C ALA A 66 12.95 -10.66 -23.61
N ILE A 67 11.64 -10.42 -23.46
CA ILE A 67 10.73 -10.04 -24.53
C ILE A 67 10.70 -8.51 -24.56
N LYS A 68 11.34 -7.91 -25.56
CA LYS A 68 11.38 -6.46 -25.72
C LYS A 68 10.18 -5.98 -26.52
N LEU A 69 9.32 -5.20 -25.87
CA LEU A 69 8.11 -4.67 -26.49
C LEU A 69 8.42 -3.40 -27.27
N ASN A 70 7.98 -3.35 -28.52
CA ASN A 70 8.06 -2.17 -29.38
C ASN A 70 6.77 -1.33 -29.33
N SER A 71 5.68 -1.92 -28.85
CA SER A 71 4.37 -1.27 -28.69
C SER A 71 3.56 -1.91 -27.56
N ALA A 72 2.44 -1.28 -27.19
CA ALA A 72 1.54 -1.83 -26.17
C ALA A 72 1.10 -3.27 -26.52
N LEU A 73 1.08 -4.15 -25.51
CA LEU A 73 0.45 -5.47 -25.63
C LEU A 73 -1.08 -5.32 -25.72
N PRO A 74 -1.79 -6.30 -26.31
CA PRO A 74 -3.23 -6.35 -26.22
C PRO A 74 -3.67 -6.43 -24.75
N GLU A 75 -4.74 -5.72 -24.40
CA GLU A 75 -5.35 -5.84 -23.07
C GLU A 75 -5.81 -7.27 -22.82
N ILE A 76 -5.64 -7.77 -21.60
CA ILE A 76 -6.13 -9.08 -21.18
C ILE A 76 -7.63 -8.94 -20.86
N LYS A 77 -8.45 -9.69 -21.60
CA LYS A 77 -9.92 -9.66 -21.54
C LYS A 77 -10.54 -11.02 -21.24
N ALA A 78 -9.71 -12.04 -21.04
CA ALA A 78 -10.13 -13.40 -20.70
C ALA A 78 -9.45 -13.87 -19.40
N PRO A 79 -10.07 -14.77 -18.63
CA PRO A 79 -9.39 -15.49 -17.55
C PRO A 79 -8.17 -16.24 -18.08
N VAL A 80 -6.97 -15.87 -17.62
CA VAL A 80 -5.73 -16.46 -18.12
C VAL A 80 -4.65 -16.51 -17.05
N LYS A 81 -3.86 -17.58 -17.05
CA LYS A 81 -2.60 -17.63 -16.29
C LYS A 81 -1.43 -17.35 -17.22
N ILE A 82 -0.63 -16.34 -16.94
CA ILE A 82 0.59 -16.02 -17.69
C ILE A 82 1.79 -16.35 -16.80
N ILE A 83 2.54 -17.38 -17.19
CA ILE A 83 3.53 -18.03 -16.32
C ILE A 83 4.91 -18.01 -17.00
N GLY A 84 5.89 -17.40 -16.34
CA GLY A 84 7.30 -17.56 -16.66
C GLY A 84 7.79 -18.92 -16.19
N THR A 85 7.95 -19.88 -17.11
CA THR A 85 8.20 -21.29 -16.75
C THR A 85 9.57 -21.57 -16.14
N GLN A 86 10.50 -20.62 -16.24
CA GLN A 86 11.86 -20.78 -15.71
C GLN A 86 11.92 -20.55 -14.19
N TRP A 87 11.01 -19.73 -13.64
CA TRP A 87 11.03 -19.37 -12.22
C TRP A 87 10.84 -20.60 -11.32
N ASP A 88 9.87 -21.47 -11.63
CA ASP A 88 9.64 -22.71 -10.87
C ASP A 88 10.80 -23.72 -10.99
N LYS A 89 11.68 -23.57 -11.99
CA LYS A 89 12.81 -24.49 -12.24
C LYS A 89 14.10 -24.03 -11.58
N THR A 90 14.42 -22.74 -11.71
CA THR A 90 15.73 -22.19 -11.32
C THR A 90 15.63 -20.90 -10.50
N GLY A 91 14.43 -20.33 -10.34
CA GLY A 91 14.23 -19.00 -9.75
C GLY A 91 14.50 -17.84 -10.71
N GLU A 92 14.94 -18.10 -11.95
CA GLU A 92 15.16 -17.05 -12.94
C GLU A 92 13.83 -16.55 -13.53
N TYR A 93 13.69 -15.24 -13.61
CA TYR A 93 12.56 -14.58 -14.24
C TYR A 93 12.71 -14.52 -15.76
N ILE A 94 11.58 -14.47 -16.47
CA ILE A 94 11.53 -14.06 -17.87
C ILE A 94 11.00 -12.63 -17.93
N ALA A 95 11.78 -11.74 -18.54
CA ALA A 95 11.45 -10.32 -18.56
C ALA A 95 10.47 -9.96 -19.67
N ILE A 96 9.50 -9.11 -19.32
CA ILE A 96 8.68 -8.32 -20.23
C ILE A 96 9.23 -6.89 -20.13
N ASP A 97 9.92 -6.45 -21.18
CA ASP A 97 10.77 -5.26 -21.16
C ASP A 97 10.20 -4.13 -22.03
N GLY A 98 9.86 -3.02 -21.38
CA GLY A 98 9.29 -1.84 -22.04
C GLY A 98 10.30 -0.90 -22.70
N SER A 99 11.62 -1.20 -22.69
CA SER A 99 12.66 -0.26 -23.14
C SER A 99 12.51 0.22 -24.59
N ASN A 100 11.90 -0.58 -25.46
CA ASN A 100 11.65 -0.21 -26.86
C ASN A 100 10.29 0.48 -27.05
N TYR A 101 9.38 0.37 -26.09
CA TYR A 101 8.03 0.93 -26.12
C TYR A 101 8.02 2.33 -25.52
N ILE A 102 8.60 2.49 -24.33
CA ILE A 102 8.70 3.78 -23.65
C ILE A 102 9.76 4.65 -24.31
N LYS A 103 9.41 5.90 -24.63
CA LYS A 103 10.30 6.86 -25.30
C LYS A 103 10.57 8.05 -24.40
N GLY A 104 11.84 8.39 -24.22
CA GLY A 104 12.28 9.46 -23.32
C GLY A 104 13.08 8.92 -22.14
N GLU A 105 13.34 9.77 -21.16
CA GLU A 105 14.19 9.45 -20.01
C GLU A 105 13.40 9.47 -18.69
N GLY A 106 13.48 8.37 -17.96
CA GLY A 106 12.93 8.22 -16.61
C GLY A 106 11.47 8.65 -16.50
N ALA A 107 11.15 9.34 -15.41
CA ALA A 107 9.83 9.89 -15.10
C ALA A 107 9.21 10.77 -16.20
N LYS A 108 10.05 11.53 -16.92
CA LYS A 108 9.59 12.47 -17.96
C LYS A 108 9.02 11.75 -19.18
N ALA A 109 9.35 10.48 -19.36
CA ALA A 109 8.76 9.64 -20.40
C ALA A 109 7.33 9.18 -20.08
N CYS A 110 6.85 9.45 -18.85
CA CYS A 110 5.60 8.93 -18.32
C CYS A 110 4.59 10.04 -18.07
N PRO A 111 3.68 10.30 -19.04
CA PRO A 111 2.78 11.43 -18.97
C PRO A 111 1.63 11.20 -17.97
N GLY A 112 1.19 12.28 -17.37
CA GLY A 112 -0.05 12.37 -16.62
C GLY A 112 -1.28 12.42 -17.51
N ALA A 113 -2.46 12.34 -16.88
CA ALA A 113 -3.73 12.61 -17.53
C ALA A 113 -3.85 14.06 -18.01
N ASN A 114 -3.19 15.00 -17.32
CA ASN A 114 -2.91 16.32 -17.86
C ASN A 114 -1.58 16.25 -18.65
N PRO A 115 -1.55 16.60 -19.95
CA PRO A 115 -0.35 16.49 -20.78
C PRO A 115 0.88 17.26 -20.29
N GLU A 116 0.70 18.30 -19.47
CA GLU A 116 1.80 19.09 -18.92
C GLU A 116 2.45 18.45 -17.69
N GLN A 117 1.82 17.40 -17.14
CA GLN A 117 2.24 16.73 -15.92
C GLN A 117 2.87 15.37 -16.21
N TYR A 118 3.79 14.93 -15.37
CA TYR A 118 4.49 13.64 -15.51
C TYR A 118 5.07 13.18 -14.16
N GLY A 119 5.55 11.94 -14.09
CA GLY A 119 6.19 11.44 -12.88
C GLY A 119 5.19 10.99 -11.80
N THR A 120 5.72 10.43 -10.71
CA THR A 120 4.94 9.87 -9.58
C THR A 120 3.99 10.89 -8.94
N ASN A 121 2.92 10.42 -8.31
CA ASN A 121 1.81 11.22 -7.76
C ASN A 121 1.00 12.04 -8.79
N VAL A 122 1.29 11.91 -10.09
CA VAL A 122 0.44 12.45 -11.16
C VAL A 122 -0.52 11.36 -11.60
N ARG A 123 -1.83 11.66 -11.58
CA ARG A 123 -2.84 10.71 -12.08
C ARG A 123 -2.50 10.28 -13.52
N THR A 124 -2.29 8.99 -13.73
CA THR A 124 -2.05 8.41 -15.06
C THR A 124 -2.64 7.00 -15.16
N MET A 125 -2.95 6.57 -16.38
CA MET A 125 -3.21 5.18 -16.74
C MET A 125 -2.51 4.82 -18.06
N THR A 126 -1.48 5.59 -18.40
CA THR A 126 -0.85 5.54 -19.73
C THR A 126 0.39 4.64 -19.71
N LEU A 127 0.69 4.11 -20.90
CA LEU A 127 1.87 3.27 -21.16
C LEU A 127 2.09 2.11 -20.17
N PRO A 128 1.05 1.32 -19.81
CA PRO A 128 1.22 0.13 -19.00
C PRO A 128 1.90 -1.01 -19.77
N GLY A 129 2.61 -1.89 -19.06
CA GLY A 129 3.17 -3.12 -19.62
C GLY A 129 2.12 -4.19 -19.85
N LEU A 130 1.42 -4.60 -18.79
CA LEU A 130 0.28 -5.52 -18.84
C LEU A 130 -0.99 -4.84 -18.35
N VAL A 131 -2.10 -5.03 -19.07
CA VAL A 131 -3.39 -4.42 -18.75
C VAL A 131 -4.42 -5.50 -18.51
N LEU A 132 -4.92 -5.59 -17.27
CA LEU A 132 -6.07 -6.38 -16.88
C LEU A 132 -7.25 -5.41 -16.79
N ARG A 133 -8.16 -5.46 -17.75
CA ARG A 133 -9.26 -4.50 -17.84
C ARG A 133 -10.59 -5.19 -18.00
N ASP A 134 -11.51 -4.89 -17.08
CA ASP A 134 -12.85 -5.47 -17.06
C ASP A 134 -12.82 -7.02 -17.11
N VAL A 135 -11.81 -7.61 -16.46
CA VAL A 135 -11.50 -9.05 -16.49
C VAL A 135 -11.36 -9.62 -15.08
N ASN A 136 -11.57 -10.92 -14.93
CA ASN A 136 -11.41 -11.61 -13.66
C ASN A 136 -10.54 -12.86 -13.80
N ASN A 137 -9.98 -13.30 -12.68
CA ASN A 137 -9.25 -14.57 -12.56
C ASN A 137 -7.99 -14.66 -13.44
N VAL A 138 -7.28 -13.55 -13.62
CA VAL A 138 -5.96 -13.53 -14.26
C VAL A 138 -4.89 -13.83 -13.22
N THR A 139 -3.92 -14.68 -13.58
CA THR A 139 -2.72 -14.93 -12.76
C THR A 139 -1.46 -14.51 -13.50
N LEU A 140 -0.59 -13.73 -12.87
CA LEU A 140 0.76 -13.43 -13.35
C LEU A 140 1.78 -14.04 -12.38
N LYS A 141 2.70 -14.88 -12.88
CA LYS A 141 3.70 -15.56 -12.03
C LYS A 141 5.04 -15.72 -12.73
N GLY A 142 6.14 -15.51 -12.00
CA GLY A 142 7.50 -15.82 -12.45
C GLY A 142 8.03 -14.87 -13.54
N LEU A 143 7.53 -13.63 -13.58
CA LEU A 143 7.89 -12.62 -14.56
C LEU A 143 8.80 -11.54 -13.96
N ASP A 144 9.66 -10.92 -14.78
CA ASP A 144 10.29 -9.62 -14.49
C ASP A 144 9.58 -8.56 -15.36
N ILE A 145 8.76 -7.69 -14.75
CA ILE A 145 7.95 -6.71 -15.47
C ILE A 145 8.58 -5.33 -15.23
N HIS A 146 9.23 -4.79 -16.27
CA HIS A 146 10.06 -3.61 -16.07
C HIS A 146 10.14 -2.64 -17.23
N ARG A 147 10.48 -1.39 -16.89
CA ARG A 147 10.67 -0.26 -17.80
C ARG A 147 9.38 0.19 -18.50
N PHE A 148 8.26 0.18 -17.78
CA PHE A 148 7.00 0.79 -18.19
C PHE A 148 6.72 2.06 -17.38
N CYS A 149 5.62 2.76 -17.72
CA CYS A 149 5.11 3.78 -16.82
C CYS A 149 4.25 3.17 -15.70
N ILE A 150 3.53 2.10 -16.03
CA ILE A 150 2.85 1.23 -15.08
C ILE A 150 3.25 -0.21 -15.41
N GLY A 151 3.81 -0.97 -14.47
CA GLY A 151 4.18 -2.36 -14.77
C GLY A 151 2.95 -3.21 -15.10
N VAL A 152 2.01 -3.28 -14.14
CA VAL A 152 0.72 -3.96 -14.31
C VAL A 152 -0.43 -3.03 -13.92
N LEU A 153 -1.33 -2.77 -14.86
CA LEU A 153 -2.57 -2.02 -14.61
C LEU A 153 -3.73 -2.99 -14.40
N ILE A 154 -4.30 -3.01 -13.19
CA ILE A 154 -5.51 -3.75 -12.83
C ILE A 154 -6.66 -2.75 -12.74
N ASN A 155 -7.46 -2.69 -13.80
CA ASN A 155 -8.52 -1.70 -13.97
C ASN A 155 -9.89 -2.36 -14.00
N ARG A 156 -10.77 -2.02 -13.06
CA ARG A 156 -12.13 -2.58 -12.94
C ARG A 156 -12.16 -4.10 -13.04
N SER A 157 -11.20 -4.74 -12.38
CA SER A 157 -10.89 -6.16 -12.53
C SER A 157 -10.79 -6.82 -11.16
N SER A 158 -11.27 -8.06 -11.03
CA SER A 158 -11.40 -8.71 -9.73
C SER A 158 -10.84 -10.14 -9.68
N ASN A 159 -10.51 -10.61 -8.49
CA ASN A 159 -9.99 -11.97 -8.25
C ASN A 159 -8.71 -12.30 -9.04
N ASN A 160 -7.89 -11.30 -9.36
CA ASN A 160 -6.61 -11.51 -10.03
C ASN A 160 -5.50 -11.81 -9.01
N LEU A 161 -4.47 -12.54 -9.44
CA LEU A 161 -3.35 -12.97 -8.61
C LEU A 161 -2.02 -12.58 -9.26
N ILE A 162 -1.31 -11.64 -8.65
CA ILE A 162 0.04 -11.24 -9.05
C ILE A 162 0.99 -11.80 -8.01
N GLN A 163 1.75 -12.84 -8.35
CA GLN A 163 2.59 -13.52 -7.37
C GLN A 163 3.96 -13.93 -7.88
N HIS A 164 4.97 -13.91 -7.01
CA HIS A 164 6.32 -14.36 -7.35
C HIS A 164 6.88 -13.71 -8.61
N ASN A 165 6.67 -12.41 -8.76
CA ASN A 165 7.24 -11.61 -9.84
C ASN A 165 8.31 -10.68 -9.27
N ARG A 166 9.20 -10.25 -10.16
CA ARG A 166 9.98 -9.03 -9.99
C ARG A 166 9.30 -7.93 -10.78
N ILE A 167 9.01 -6.81 -10.14
CA ILE A 167 8.36 -5.67 -10.76
C ILE A 167 9.30 -4.49 -10.53
N SER A 168 9.98 -4.04 -11.57
CA SER A 168 11.11 -3.14 -11.38
C SER A 168 11.19 -2.00 -12.38
N ASN A 169 11.80 -0.88 -11.98
CA ASN A 169 12.10 0.23 -12.90
C ASN A 169 10.89 0.72 -13.71
N ASN A 170 9.69 0.66 -13.15
CA ASN A 170 8.49 1.26 -13.73
C ASN A 170 8.33 2.66 -13.13
N TYR A 171 8.39 3.71 -13.95
CA TYR A 171 8.50 5.09 -13.47
C TYR A 171 7.26 5.92 -13.78
N GLY A 172 7.05 7.01 -13.05
CA GLY A 172 5.95 7.94 -13.27
C GLY A 172 4.55 7.46 -12.87
N GLY A 173 4.24 6.18 -12.97
CA GLY A 173 3.12 5.56 -12.27
C GLY A 173 3.62 4.61 -11.20
N ALA A 174 3.05 3.40 -11.19
CA ALA A 174 3.36 2.37 -10.21
C ALA A 174 3.92 1.08 -10.83
N GLY A 175 4.62 0.29 -10.03
CA GLY A 175 4.90 -1.11 -10.37
C GLY A 175 3.61 -1.88 -10.65
N VAL A 176 2.63 -1.78 -9.76
CA VAL A 176 1.26 -2.30 -9.96
C VAL A 176 0.25 -1.24 -9.57
N MET A 177 -0.73 -0.96 -10.42
CA MET A 177 -1.81 -0.02 -10.14
C MET A 177 -3.15 -0.75 -10.10
N LEU A 178 -3.81 -0.73 -8.96
CA LEU A 178 -5.18 -1.22 -8.78
C LEU A 178 -6.11 0.00 -8.76
N THR A 179 -6.97 0.10 -9.77
CA THR A 179 -7.84 1.25 -9.92
C THR A 179 -9.20 0.88 -10.48
N GLY A 180 -10.24 1.50 -9.94
CA GLY A 180 -11.58 1.53 -10.52
C GLY A 180 -11.84 2.84 -11.27
N ASP A 181 -10.83 3.58 -11.70
CA ASP A 181 -10.99 4.83 -12.45
C ASP A 181 -11.76 4.60 -13.77
N ASP A 182 -12.70 5.50 -14.08
CA ASP A 182 -13.52 5.45 -15.29
C ASP A 182 -12.83 6.00 -16.55
N GLY A 183 -11.59 6.48 -16.42
CA GLY A 183 -10.86 7.24 -17.46
C GLY A 183 -10.88 8.74 -17.22
N LYS A 184 -11.82 9.25 -16.43
CA LYS A 184 -12.05 10.67 -16.16
C LYS A 184 -11.69 11.08 -14.73
N GLY A 185 -11.20 10.15 -13.91
CA GLY A 185 -10.83 10.41 -12.53
C GLY A 185 -11.96 10.14 -11.55
N ASN A 186 -13.09 9.60 -12.02
CA ASN A 186 -14.18 9.22 -11.14
C ASN A 186 -14.03 7.76 -10.72
N PRO A 187 -14.39 7.42 -9.46
CA PRO A 187 -14.46 6.04 -9.04
C PRO A 187 -15.61 5.31 -9.75
N THR A 188 -15.35 4.12 -10.25
CA THR A 188 -16.40 3.11 -10.46
C THR A 188 -16.49 2.26 -9.20
N ALA A 189 -17.67 2.23 -8.58
CA ALA A 189 -17.82 1.64 -7.26
C ALA A 189 -17.51 0.14 -7.28
N THR A 190 -16.54 -0.28 -6.45
CA THR A 190 -16.23 -1.69 -6.13
C THR A 190 -15.97 -2.59 -7.34
N THR A 191 -15.37 -2.07 -8.40
CA THR A 191 -15.06 -2.85 -9.62
C THR A 191 -13.67 -3.50 -9.59
N THR A 192 -12.75 -2.96 -8.78
CA THR A 192 -11.38 -3.48 -8.62
C THR A 192 -11.23 -4.10 -7.25
N ASN A 193 -11.67 -5.34 -7.12
CA ASN A 193 -11.80 -5.96 -5.81
C ASN A 193 -11.23 -7.38 -5.73
N ASN A 194 -10.95 -7.83 -4.50
CA ASN A 194 -10.50 -9.20 -4.22
C ASN A 194 -9.26 -9.62 -5.01
N ASN A 195 -8.45 -8.67 -5.48
CA ASN A 195 -7.17 -8.96 -6.12
C ASN A 195 -6.11 -9.24 -5.04
N LYS A 196 -5.14 -10.07 -5.40
CA LYS A 196 -4.06 -10.48 -4.53
C LYS A 196 -2.73 -10.15 -5.17
N VAL A 197 -1.88 -9.43 -4.44
CA VAL A 197 -0.49 -9.16 -4.83
C VAL A 197 0.41 -9.75 -3.75
N LEU A 198 1.01 -10.90 -4.03
CA LEU A 198 1.64 -11.77 -3.03
C LEU A 198 3.09 -12.11 -3.38
N ASP A 199 3.99 -12.07 -2.41
CA ASP A 199 5.34 -12.65 -2.55
C ASP A 199 6.12 -12.12 -3.79
N ASN A 200 5.94 -10.84 -4.13
CA ASN A 200 6.67 -10.17 -5.21
C ASN A 200 7.82 -9.31 -4.67
N ILE A 201 8.77 -9.00 -5.54
CA ILE A 201 9.80 -7.97 -5.32
C ILE A 201 9.44 -6.75 -6.15
N PHE A 202 9.22 -5.62 -5.47
CA PHE A 202 9.06 -4.31 -6.08
C PHE A 202 10.36 -3.53 -5.90
N GLN A 203 11.08 -3.31 -7.00
CA GLN A 203 12.40 -2.69 -6.95
C GLN A 203 12.48 -1.45 -7.83
N ASP A 204 12.86 -0.31 -7.25
CA ASP A 204 13.17 0.91 -8.01
C ASP A 204 12.03 1.34 -8.96
N ASN A 205 10.77 1.14 -8.56
CA ASN A 205 9.63 1.75 -9.25
C ASN A 205 9.43 3.18 -8.73
N GLY A 206 8.66 4.00 -9.45
CA GLY A 206 8.18 5.29 -8.96
C GLY A 206 7.41 5.10 -7.65
N ASP A 207 6.13 4.77 -7.76
CA ASP A 207 5.44 4.09 -6.66
C ASP A 207 5.60 2.57 -6.81
N GLY A 208 5.77 1.86 -5.70
CA GLY A 208 5.79 0.40 -5.74
C GLY A 208 4.45 -0.14 -6.20
N LEU A 209 3.37 0.26 -5.51
CA LEU A 209 2.01 -0.12 -5.83
C LEU A 209 1.01 0.98 -5.46
N GLU A 210 -0.02 1.14 -6.28
CA GLU A 210 -1.12 2.06 -6.03
C GLU A 210 -2.46 1.34 -5.83
N LEU A 211 -3.22 1.75 -4.82
CA LEU A 211 -4.62 1.38 -4.58
C LEU A 211 -5.46 2.64 -4.68
N THR A 212 -5.98 2.92 -5.86
CA THR A 212 -6.72 4.15 -6.11
C THR A 212 -8.24 3.93 -6.14
N ARG A 213 -8.99 5.02 -6.22
CA ARG A 213 -10.43 5.13 -6.51
C ARG A 213 -11.08 3.83 -6.99
N GLY A 214 -11.97 3.26 -6.18
CA GLY A 214 -12.71 2.03 -6.55
C GLY A 214 -11.98 0.72 -6.27
N ALA A 215 -10.71 0.77 -5.86
CA ALA A 215 -9.99 -0.38 -5.32
C ALA A 215 -10.46 -0.68 -3.89
N ALA A 216 -11.02 -1.88 -3.68
CA ALA A 216 -11.45 -2.33 -2.37
C ALA A 216 -11.30 -3.83 -2.13
N PHE A 217 -11.17 -4.25 -0.87
CA PHE A 217 -11.06 -5.67 -0.50
C PHE A 217 -9.89 -6.40 -1.17
N ASN A 218 -8.82 -5.69 -1.55
CA ASN A 218 -7.62 -6.29 -2.10
C ASN A 218 -6.66 -6.69 -0.98
N LEU A 219 -5.86 -7.73 -1.23
CA LEU A 219 -4.82 -8.22 -0.32
C LEU A 219 -3.44 -8.00 -0.91
N ILE A 220 -2.63 -7.20 -0.23
CA ILE A 220 -1.23 -6.96 -0.58
C ILE A 220 -0.39 -7.57 0.54
N ALA A 221 0.27 -8.71 0.29
CA ALA A 221 0.96 -9.42 1.37
C ALA A 221 2.30 -10.05 0.99
N ASN A 222 3.20 -10.09 1.97
CA ASN A 222 4.52 -10.72 1.88
C ASN A 222 5.40 -10.22 0.72
N ASN A 223 5.16 -9.00 0.23
CA ASN A 223 5.99 -8.40 -0.80
C ASN A 223 7.17 -7.67 -0.18
N HIS A 224 8.24 -7.54 -0.96
CA HIS A 224 9.40 -6.71 -0.63
C HIS A 224 9.41 -5.48 -1.53
N PHE A 225 9.14 -4.32 -0.96
CA PHE A 225 9.28 -3.01 -1.59
C PHE A 225 10.63 -2.42 -1.22
N VAL A 226 11.46 -2.13 -2.23
CA VAL A 226 12.78 -1.54 -2.01
C VAL A 226 13.10 -0.51 -3.09
N SER A 227 13.54 0.65 -2.62
CA SER A 227 14.21 1.62 -3.48
C SER A 227 15.71 1.61 -3.25
N THR A 228 16.48 1.85 -4.29
CA THR A 228 17.94 1.99 -4.25
C THR A 228 18.34 3.37 -4.77
N LYS A 229 19.65 3.63 -4.80
CA LYS A 229 20.19 4.87 -5.40
C LYS A 229 19.95 4.97 -6.91
N ALA A 230 19.59 3.87 -7.57
CA ALA A 230 19.29 3.86 -8.99
C ALA A 230 17.89 4.42 -9.31
N ASN A 231 16.99 4.47 -8.32
CA ASN A 231 15.66 5.00 -8.51
C ASN A 231 15.70 6.54 -8.59
N PRO A 232 15.29 7.16 -9.72
CA PRO A 232 15.23 8.61 -9.85
C PRO A 232 14.09 9.24 -9.04
N GLU A 233 13.05 8.48 -8.69
CA GLU A 233 11.86 8.95 -7.98
C GLU A 233 11.46 7.95 -6.87
N PRO A 234 12.22 7.85 -5.76
CA PRO A 234 11.89 6.98 -4.62
C PRO A 234 10.65 7.51 -3.86
N SER A 235 9.49 7.48 -4.50
CA SER A 235 8.20 7.99 -4.01
C SER A 235 7.67 7.10 -2.87
N GLN A 236 6.55 6.39 -3.05
CA GLN A 236 6.01 5.54 -1.99
C GLN A 236 6.19 4.06 -2.30
N GLY A 237 6.37 3.26 -1.27
CA GLY A 237 6.27 1.81 -1.41
C GLY A 237 4.85 1.41 -1.83
N ILE A 238 3.85 1.92 -1.10
CA ILE A 238 2.44 1.87 -1.49
C ILE A 238 1.78 3.24 -1.33
N GLU A 239 1.01 3.66 -2.33
CA GLU A 239 0.01 4.73 -2.20
C GLU A 239 -1.42 4.15 -2.13
N ILE A 240 -2.22 4.59 -1.16
CA ILE A 240 -3.66 4.35 -1.14
C ILE A 240 -4.41 5.67 -1.33
N LEU A 241 -4.89 5.93 -2.54
CA LEU A 241 -5.60 7.15 -2.93
C LEU A 241 -7.09 6.89 -3.13
N TRP A 242 -7.91 7.09 -2.10
CA TRP A 242 -9.34 6.71 -2.07
C TRP A 242 -9.60 5.19 -2.23
N GLY A 243 -8.58 4.34 -2.06
CA GLY A 243 -8.77 2.90 -1.88
C GLY A 243 -9.31 2.60 -0.48
N ASN A 244 -10.31 1.70 -0.39
CA ASN A 244 -11.00 1.41 0.87
C ASN A 244 -11.01 -0.07 1.20
N ASP A 245 -11.09 -0.44 2.48
CA ASP A 245 -11.30 -1.83 2.89
C ASP A 245 -10.21 -2.79 2.37
N ASN A 246 -8.99 -2.31 2.10
CA ASN A 246 -7.88 -3.16 1.65
C ASN A 246 -7.06 -3.67 2.84
N ALA A 247 -6.39 -4.80 2.64
CA ALA A 247 -5.47 -5.38 3.62
C ALA A 247 -4.03 -5.31 3.10
N VAL A 248 -3.13 -4.72 3.89
CA VAL A 248 -1.70 -4.67 3.61
C VAL A 248 -0.97 -5.37 4.75
N VAL A 249 -0.46 -6.59 4.50
CA VAL A 249 -0.04 -7.50 5.57
C VAL A 249 1.34 -8.12 5.34
N GLY A 250 2.25 -8.02 6.31
CA GLY A 250 3.51 -8.78 6.28
C GLY A 250 4.51 -8.33 5.21
N ASN A 251 4.36 -7.13 4.65
CA ASN A 251 5.27 -6.61 3.63
C ASN A 251 6.48 -5.91 4.28
N LYS A 252 7.58 -5.81 3.53
CA LYS A 252 8.78 -5.08 3.92
C LYS A 252 8.99 -3.86 3.01
N PHE A 253 9.31 -2.70 3.60
CA PHE A 253 9.46 -1.44 2.88
C PHE A 253 10.79 -0.76 3.25
N GLU A 254 11.61 -0.48 2.24
CA GLU A 254 12.96 0.04 2.43
C GLU A 254 13.29 1.22 1.51
N ASN A 255 13.84 2.27 2.11
CA ASN A 255 14.49 3.40 1.42
C ASN A 255 13.57 4.31 0.59
N TYR A 256 12.27 4.37 0.88
CA TYR A 256 11.34 5.27 0.21
C TYR A 256 11.31 6.68 0.83
N SER A 257 10.68 7.61 0.12
CA SER A 257 10.12 8.82 0.71
C SER A 257 9.11 8.43 1.77
N ASP A 258 8.04 7.73 1.39
CA ASP A 258 7.08 7.16 2.33
C ASP A 258 7.02 5.63 2.18
N GLY A 259 7.09 4.87 3.27
CA GLY A 259 6.92 3.41 3.20
C GLY A 259 5.53 3.05 2.69
N LEU A 260 4.50 3.57 3.35
CA LEU A 260 3.11 3.50 2.91
C LEU A 260 2.41 4.84 3.20
N GLN A 261 1.76 5.39 2.16
CA GLN A 261 0.96 6.59 2.26
C GLN A 261 -0.53 6.27 2.03
N ILE A 262 -1.40 6.83 2.87
CA ILE A 262 -2.84 6.85 2.62
C ILE A 262 -3.29 8.29 2.43
N ASN A 263 -3.90 8.54 1.27
CA ASN A 263 -4.61 9.75 0.88
C ASN A 263 -6.12 9.46 0.88
N TRP A 264 -6.74 9.69 2.04
CA TRP A 264 -8.19 9.62 2.29
C TRP A 264 -8.84 8.25 1.99
N GLY A 265 -8.07 7.17 1.88
CA GLY A 265 -8.58 5.81 1.88
C GLY A 265 -9.16 5.44 3.24
N LYS A 266 -10.27 4.69 3.29
CA LYS A 266 -10.99 4.38 4.52
C LYS A 266 -11.00 2.90 4.85
N ARG A 267 -11.01 2.56 6.14
CA ARG A 267 -11.15 1.19 6.66
C ARG A 267 -10.10 0.18 6.14
N ASN A 268 -8.91 0.65 5.81
CA ASN A 268 -7.81 -0.25 5.43
C ASN A 268 -7.19 -0.88 6.70
N TYR A 269 -6.84 -2.16 6.61
CA TYR A 269 -6.18 -2.91 7.68
C TYR A 269 -4.71 -3.15 7.32
N ILE A 270 -3.80 -2.63 8.15
CA ILE A 270 -2.37 -2.56 7.86
C ILE A 270 -1.64 -3.24 9.01
N ALA A 271 -1.16 -4.47 8.78
CA ALA A 271 -0.66 -5.28 9.89
C ALA A 271 0.63 -6.04 9.60
N TYR A 272 1.45 -6.21 10.63
CA TYR A 272 2.68 -7.02 10.57
C TYR A 272 3.70 -6.60 9.51
N ASN A 273 3.59 -5.38 8.97
CA ASN A 273 4.56 -4.86 8.00
C ASN A 273 5.83 -4.38 8.70
N GLU A 274 6.93 -4.35 7.97
CA GLU A 274 8.21 -3.80 8.42
C GLU A 274 8.61 -2.58 7.58
N MET A 275 8.80 -1.45 8.26
CA MET A 275 9.16 -0.17 7.65
C MET A 275 10.55 0.25 8.12
N THR A 276 11.53 0.33 7.21
CA THR A 276 12.88 0.77 7.58
C THR A 276 13.57 1.70 6.59
N ASN A 277 14.39 2.61 7.14
CA ASN A 277 15.18 3.59 6.39
C ASN A 277 14.36 4.48 5.44
N ASN A 278 13.09 4.75 5.74
CA ASN A 278 12.23 5.66 4.97
C ASN A 278 12.29 7.09 5.53
N SER A 279 11.89 8.10 4.75
CA SER A 279 11.67 9.45 5.31
C SER A 279 10.49 9.40 6.28
N ILE A 280 9.37 8.80 5.88
CA ILE A 280 8.24 8.52 6.75
C ILE A 280 7.88 7.03 6.60
N GLY A 281 7.74 6.30 7.71
CA GLY A 281 7.29 4.90 7.65
C GLY A 281 5.85 4.81 7.16
N PHE A 282 4.92 5.38 7.92
CA PHE A 282 3.50 5.48 7.57
C PHE A 282 3.06 6.94 7.49
N ASN A 283 2.41 7.36 6.40
CA ASN A 283 1.93 8.72 6.20
C ASN A 283 0.41 8.75 5.93
N MET A 284 -0.38 9.15 6.93
CA MET A 284 -1.78 8.71 7.02
C MET A 284 -2.79 9.87 7.01
N THR A 285 -3.85 9.70 6.20
CA THR A 285 -5.19 10.31 6.35
C THR A 285 -6.25 9.24 6.10
N GLY A 286 -7.53 9.61 6.24
CA GLY A 286 -8.69 8.75 6.04
C GLY A 286 -9.18 8.09 7.33
N ASP A 287 -10.47 7.75 7.33
CA ASP A 287 -11.20 7.28 8.50
C ASP A 287 -11.24 5.75 8.63
N GLY A 288 -11.18 5.25 9.86
CA GLY A 288 -11.32 3.85 10.22
C GLY A 288 -10.12 2.97 9.84
N ASN A 289 -8.99 3.56 9.44
CA ASN A 289 -7.78 2.79 9.15
C ASN A 289 -7.15 2.27 10.45
N ILE A 290 -6.66 1.03 10.42
CA ILE A 290 -6.08 0.36 11.59
C ILE A 290 -4.66 -0.09 11.25
N LEU A 291 -3.69 0.36 12.04
CA LEU A 291 -2.31 -0.11 12.02
C LEU A 291 -2.11 -1.03 13.22
N ASP A 292 -1.86 -2.31 12.97
CA ASP A 292 -1.79 -3.36 13.98
C ASP A 292 -0.46 -4.12 13.93
N SER A 293 0.30 -4.12 15.03
CA SER A 293 1.46 -5.01 15.19
C SER A 293 2.54 -4.86 14.10
N ASN A 294 2.69 -3.67 13.51
CA ASN A 294 3.76 -3.36 12.54
C ASN A 294 5.09 -3.11 13.27
N LYS A 295 6.20 -3.28 12.55
CA LYS A 295 7.56 -2.95 12.97
C LYS A 295 8.02 -1.70 12.24
N VAL A 296 8.31 -0.62 12.96
CA VAL A 296 8.63 0.68 12.36
C VAL A 296 9.91 1.23 12.95
N HIS A 297 11.00 1.17 12.19
CA HIS A 297 12.31 1.49 12.75
C HIS A 297 13.31 2.08 11.77
N GLY A 298 14.26 2.87 12.31
CA GLY A 298 15.30 3.48 11.49
C GLY A 298 14.80 4.49 10.48
N ASN A 299 13.56 5.00 10.61
CA ASN A 299 13.00 6.01 9.72
C ASN A 299 13.26 7.43 10.26
N ARG A 300 13.04 8.46 9.43
CA ARG A 300 13.05 9.84 9.94
C ARG A 300 11.82 10.12 10.81
N ILE A 301 10.63 9.72 10.37
CA ILE A 301 9.41 9.66 11.18
C ILE A 301 8.84 8.24 11.12
N GLY A 302 8.42 7.69 12.26
CA GLY A 302 7.77 6.38 12.30
C GLY A 302 6.39 6.40 11.66
N VAL A 303 5.44 7.05 12.34
CA VAL A 303 4.05 7.22 11.90
C VAL A 303 3.72 8.71 11.88
N ALA A 304 3.34 9.23 10.72
CA ALA A 304 2.79 10.57 10.54
C ALA A 304 1.27 10.50 10.36
N ILE A 305 0.51 11.23 11.18
CA ILE A 305 -0.92 11.44 10.98
C ILE A 305 -1.18 12.90 10.62
N ARG A 306 -1.76 13.11 9.44
CA ARG A 306 -1.98 14.45 8.89
C ARG A 306 -3.38 14.96 9.20
N SER A 307 -3.54 16.27 9.10
CA SER A 307 -4.88 16.86 9.14
C SER A 307 -5.57 16.66 7.80
N GLU A 308 -6.89 16.61 7.80
CA GLU A 308 -7.69 16.54 6.57
C GLU A 308 -9.01 17.29 6.76
N LYS A 309 -9.73 17.49 5.66
CA LYS A 309 -11.03 18.17 5.67
C LYS A 309 -12.09 17.42 6.49
N ASP A 310 -12.04 16.09 6.51
CA ASP A 310 -12.92 15.27 7.35
C ASP A 310 -12.43 15.34 8.80
N ALA A 311 -12.96 16.32 9.54
CA ALA A 311 -12.61 16.52 10.94
C ALA A 311 -12.97 15.33 11.85
N ASN A 312 -13.74 14.34 11.36
CA ASN A 312 -14.12 13.13 12.09
C ASN A 312 -13.25 11.91 11.74
N ALA A 313 -12.23 12.06 10.89
CA ALA A 313 -11.36 10.96 10.54
C ALA A 313 -10.59 10.42 11.76
N ARG A 314 -10.58 9.08 11.88
CA ARG A 314 -9.95 8.33 12.97
C ARG A 314 -9.01 7.27 12.43
N ILE A 315 -7.82 7.19 13.02
CA ILE A 315 -6.81 6.18 12.76
C ILE A 315 -6.47 5.50 14.07
N THR A 316 -6.60 4.17 14.08
CA THR A 316 -6.26 3.32 15.22
C THR A 316 -4.84 2.81 15.08
N LEU A 317 -4.03 3.00 16.12
CA LEU A 317 -2.71 2.40 16.24
C LEU A 317 -2.74 1.43 17.43
N THR A 318 -2.47 0.15 17.19
CA THR A 318 -2.44 -0.86 18.25
C THR A 318 -1.22 -1.75 18.11
N LYS A 319 -0.51 -2.00 19.22
CA LYS A 319 0.60 -2.97 19.31
C LYS A 319 1.76 -2.78 18.32
N ASN A 320 1.84 -1.63 17.65
CA ASN A 320 2.95 -1.33 16.75
C ASN A 320 4.24 -1.20 17.56
N LEU A 321 5.28 -1.89 17.12
CA LEU A 321 6.62 -1.81 17.69
C LEU A 321 7.39 -0.75 16.92
N ILE A 322 7.76 0.32 17.60
CA ILE A 322 8.36 1.51 16.99
C ILE A 322 9.66 1.80 17.72
N TRP A 323 10.79 1.84 17.02
CA TRP A 323 12.09 2.06 17.65
C TRP A 323 13.10 2.71 16.72
N ASP A 324 14.09 3.40 17.30
CA ASP A 324 15.21 3.98 16.55
C ASP A 324 14.82 4.86 15.36
N ASN A 325 13.66 5.53 15.43
CA ASN A 325 13.28 6.55 14.47
C ASN A 325 13.92 7.91 14.82
N GLY A 326 13.65 8.95 14.02
CA GLY A 326 14.28 10.26 14.18
C GLY A 326 15.62 10.39 13.46
N LYS A 327 15.86 9.56 12.43
CA LYS A 327 17.05 9.64 11.58
C LYS A 327 17.00 10.88 10.68
N ASP A 328 18.15 11.36 10.24
CA ASP A 328 18.23 12.44 9.25
C ASP A 328 18.12 11.90 7.82
N ILE A 329 16.92 11.46 7.45
CA ILE A 329 16.63 10.91 6.12
C ILE A 329 15.79 11.91 5.35
N LYS A 330 16.40 12.63 4.40
CA LYS A 330 15.71 13.65 3.58
C LYS A 330 15.49 13.12 2.16
N ARG A 331 14.41 12.39 1.96
CA ARG A 331 13.88 12.06 0.62
C ARG A 331 12.61 12.87 0.41
N CYS A 332 12.63 13.72 -0.60
CA CYS A 332 11.62 14.75 -0.85
C CYS A 332 10.81 14.45 -2.12
N GLU A 333 10.97 13.24 -2.69
CA GLU A 333 10.26 12.88 -3.91
C GLU A 333 8.83 12.48 -3.57
N ALA A 334 7.90 12.92 -4.44
CA ALA A 334 6.49 12.56 -4.48
C ALA A 334 5.96 12.01 -3.14
N GLY A 335 5.42 12.88 -2.29
CA GLY A 335 4.85 12.51 -0.98
C GLY A 335 5.83 12.60 0.19
N GLY A 336 7.13 12.38 -0.03
CA GLY A 336 8.17 12.56 0.97
C GLY A 336 8.35 14.01 1.41
N SER A 337 8.60 14.23 2.69
CA SER A 337 8.69 15.57 3.28
C SER A 337 10.13 15.92 3.68
N CYS A 338 10.61 17.07 3.22
CA CYS A 338 11.90 17.67 3.57
C CYS A 338 11.74 19.00 4.31
N VAL A 339 10.61 19.15 5.00
CA VAL A 339 10.33 20.33 5.83
C VAL A 339 11.50 20.58 6.80
N PRO A 340 12.07 21.80 6.79
CA PRO A 340 13.08 22.21 7.77
C PRO A 340 12.53 22.13 9.18
N ASP A 341 13.36 21.71 10.14
CA ASP A 341 13.01 21.65 11.57
C ASP A 341 11.74 20.84 11.89
N GLN A 342 11.35 19.94 10.99
CA GLN A 342 10.23 19.03 11.16
C GLN A 342 10.41 18.22 12.45
N ARG A 343 9.41 18.25 13.33
CA ARG A 343 9.36 17.38 14.51
C ARG A 343 9.44 15.91 14.07
N LEU A 344 10.35 15.17 14.69
CA LEU A 344 10.62 13.76 14.43
C LEU A 344 10.20 12.88 15.62
N GLY A 345 10.12 11.56 15.39
CA GLY A 345 9.88 10.56 16.43
C GLY A 345 8.95 9.42 15.99
N ALA A 346 8.53 8.62 16.97
CA ALA A 346 7.66 7.47 16.77
C ALA A 346 6.31 7.78 16.10
N ILE A 347 5.51 8.67 16.70
CA ILE A 347 4.18 9.05 16.22
C ILE A 347 4.11 10.57 16.25
N VAL A 348 3.91 11.18 15.08
CA VAL A 348 3.94 12.63 14.89
C VAL A 348 2.67 13.08 14.20
N PHE A 349 1.91 13.94 14.87
CA PHE A 349 0.73 14.59 14.30
C PHE A 349 1.11 15.86 13.56
N GLY A 350 0.34 16.16 12.52
CA GLY A 350 0.34 17.45 11.83
C GLY A 350 1.51 17.63 10.87
N VAL A 351 2.12 16.52 10.42
CA VAL A 351 3.18 16.55 9.40
C VAL A 351 2.59 17.03 8.07
N PRO A 352 3.10 18.12 7.47
CA PRO A 352 2.63 18.55 6.16
C PRO A 352 3.02 17.53 5.09
N ALA A 353 2.10 17.26 4.16
CA ALA A 353 2.35 16.46 2.97
C ALA A 353 1.89 17.19 1.70
N LEU A 354 1.85 16.49 0.58
CA LEU A 354 1.58 17.02 -0.76
C LEU A 354 0.29 17.83 -0.94
N GLU A 355 -0.61 17.93 0.04
CA GLU A 355 -1.81 18.78 -0.05
C GLU A 355 -1.78 19.95 0.94
N HIS A 356 -0.76 20.02 1.78
CA HIS A 356 -0.69 20.92 2.91
C HIS A 356 0.21 22.12 2.64
N GLU A 357 -0.13 23.25 3.26
CA GLU A 357 0.73 24.41 3.39
C GLU A 357 2.00 24.04 4.17
N GLY A 358 3.13 24.61 3.76
CA GLY A 358 4.43 24.36 4.39
C GLY A 358 5.09 23.04 4.00
N PHE A 359 4.46 22.19 3.17
CA PHE A 359 5.12 21.02 2.61
C PHE A 359 6.31 21.38 1.72
N VAL A 360 7.39 20.62 1.87
CA VAL A 360 8.61 20.75 1.07
C VAL A 360 8.94 19.41 0.45
N GLY A 361 8.74 19.29 -0.86
CA GLY A 361 8.96 18.09 -1.65
C GLY A 361 8.31 18.20 -3.04
N SER A 362 8.63 17.25 -3.91
CA SER A 362 8.02 17.09 -5.22
C SER A 362 6.58 16.57 -5.08
N ARG A 363 5.70 16.95 -6.02
CA ARG A 363 4.31 16.48 -6.16
C ARG A 363 4.08 15.80 -7.51
N GLY A 364 5.15 15.41 -8.18
CA GLY A 364 5.14 15.11 -9.60
C GLY A 364 5.58 16.31 -10.45
N GLY A 365 6.10 16.02 -11.64
CA GLY A 365 6.58 17.00 -12.59
C GLY A 365 5.44 17.79 -13.23
N GLY A 366 5.65 19.09 -13.46
CA GLY A 366 4.67 19.97 -14.12
C GLY A 366 3.44 20.32 -13.29
N VAL A 367 3.35 19.86 -12.03
CA VAL A 367 2.24 20.20 -11.13
C VAL A 367 2.40 21.62 -10.59
N VAL A 368 1.49 22.51 -10.97
CA VAL A 368 1.40 23.88 -10.43
C VAL A 368 0.44 23.89 -9.25
N ILE A 369 0.91 24.41 -8.12
CA ILE A 369 0.12 24.50 -6.89
C ILE A 369 -0.47 25.89 -6.80
N GLU A 370 -1.79 25.96 -6.66
CA GLU A 370 -2.47 27.18 -6.27
C GLU A 370 -2.41 27.30 -4.73
N PRO A 371 -1.73 28.34 -4.17
CA PRO A 371 -1.60 28.47 -2.72
C PRO A 371 -2.93 28.51 -1.97
N SER A 372 -4.00 29.00 -2.61
CA SER A 372 -5.36 29.04 -2.07
C SER A 372 -6.02 27.67 -1.91
N LYS A 373 -5.53 26.63 -2.61
CA LYS A 373 -6.06 25.26 -2.53
C LYS A 373 -5.36 24.42 -1.46
N LEU A 374 -4.28 24.93 -0.87
CA LEU A 374 -3.50 24.21 0.14
C LEU A 374 -4.28 24.07 1.45
N GLN A 375 -4.24 22.86 2.00
CA GLN A 375 -4.81 22.55 3.29
C GLN A 375 -3.92 23.10 4.40
N LYS A 376 -4.54 23.63 5.46
CA LYS A 376 -3.85 24.18 6.63
C LYS A 376 -4.27 23.39 7.85
N THR A 377 -3.40 23.25 8.84
CA THR A 377 -3.77 22.68 10.14
C THR A 377 -3.99 23.82 11.14
N CYS A 378 -5.12 23.82 11.84
CA CYS A 378 -5.39 24.83 12.85
C CYS A 378 -4.38 24.77 13.99
N THR A 379 -3.70 25.86 14.29
CA THR A 379 -2.70 25.94 15.37
C THR A 379 -3.28 26.39 16.70
N GLN A 380 -4.46 27.04 16.66
CA GLN A 380 -5.17 27.54 17.83
C GLN A 380 -6.61 27.02 17.87
N PRO A 381 -7.19 26.87 19.07
CA PRO A 381 -8.63 26.63 19.20
C PRO A 381 -9.41 27.75 18.51
N ASN A 382 -10.41 27.38 17.70
CA ASN A 382 -11.32 28.29 16.96
C ASN A 382 -10.72 29.03 15.75
N GLN A 383 -9.48 28.73 15.34
CA GLN A 383 -8.95 29.23 14.07
C GLN A 383 -9.87 28.76 12.92
N GLN A 384 -10.17 29.67 11.99
CA GLN A 384 -10.97 29.39 10.79
C GLN A 384 -10.06 29.10 9.59
N ASP A 385 -10.66 28.60 8.50
CA ASP A 385 -9.98 28.32 7.22
C ASP A 385 -8.80 27.35 7.32
N CYS A 386 -8.92 26.39 8.24
CA CYS A 386 -7.97 25.32 8.46
C CYS A 386 -8.68 24.03 8.88
N ASN A 387 -8.02 22.92 8.66
CA ASN A 387 -8.43 21.61 9.14
C ASN A 387 -8.20 21.51 10.65
N ALA A 388 -9.09 20.78 11.32
CA ALA A 388 -8.91 20.41 12.71
C ALA A 388 -7.58 19.66 12.94
N GLN A 389 -7.16 19.61 14.20
CA GLN A 389 -6.02 18.80 14.60
C GLN A 389 -6.25 17.32 14.23
N PRO A 390 -5.21 16.60 13.78
CA PRO A 390 -5.35 15.21 13.34
C PRO A 390 -5.95 14.31 14.42
N ASN A 391 -6.63 13.26 13.97
CA ASN A 391 -7.15 12.18 14.81
C ASN A 391 -8.00 12.67 15.99
N GLN A 392 -8.96 13.55 15.71
CA GLN A 392 -9.85 14.17 16.71
C GLN A 392 -9.13 15.04 17.76
N GLY A 393 -7.88 15.42 17.51
CA GLY A 393 -7.08 16.16 18.48
C GLY A 393 -6.85 15.41 19.80
N ILE A 394 -7.02 14.09 19.81
CA ILE A 394 -6.84 13.23 20.98
C ILE A 394 -5.45 13.45 21.60
N LYS A 395 -5.40 13.58 22.93
CA LYS A 395 -4.18 13.95 23.65
C LYS A 395 -3.45 12.72 24.16
N ALA A 396 -2.12 12.78 24.07
CA ALA A 396 -1.27 11.78 24.70
C ALA A 396 -1.54 11.70 26.22
N PRO A 397 -1.50 10.51 26.83
CA PRO A 397 -1.64 10.38 28.27
C PRO A 397 -0.44 11.02 28.98
N LYS A 398 -0.68 11.59 30.16
CA LYS A 398 0.41 11.99 31.04
C LYS A 398 0.81 10.82 31.93
N LEU A 399 2.10 10.51 31.96
CA LEU A 399 2.65 9.42 32.75
C LEU A 399 3.48 9.97 33.92
N THR A 400 3.39 9.33 35.08
CA THR A 400 4.21 9.66 36.26
C THR A 400 4.65 8.38 36.95
N ALA A 401 5.96 8.22 37.14
CA ALA A 401 6.53 7.06 37.78
C ALA A 401 6.43 7.20 39.30
N ASN A 402 5.96 6.15 39.95
CA ASN A 402 5.94 5.95 41.39
C ASN A 402 6.68 4.64 41.68
N LYS A 403 7.17 4.42 42.91
CA LYS A 403 7.98 3.23 43.25
C LYS A 403 7.30 1.91 42.81
N GLY A 404 7.75 1.34 41.68
CA GLY A 404 7.23 0.10 41.10
C GLY A 404 5.89 0.21 40.34
N SER A 405 5.39 1.41 40.04
CA SER A 405 4.13 1.60 39.28
C SER A 405 4.13 2.90 38.47
N VAL A 406 3.37 2.95 37.38
CA VAL A 406 3.11 4.17 36.61
C VAL A 406 1.69 4.63 36.84
N THR A 407 1.53 5.88 37.24
CA THR A 407 0.25 6.57 37.19
C THR A 407 0.04 7.10 35.78
N VAL A 408 -1.12 6.82 35.20
CA VAL A 408 -1.57 7.36 33.93
C VAL A 408 -2.73 8.32 34.16
N GLU A 409 -2.64 9.52 33.57
CA GLU A 409 -3.68 10.54 33.54
C GLU A 409 -4.13 10.74 32.09
N VAL A 410 -5.43 10.55 31.83
CA VAL A 410 -6.05 10.71 30.51
C VAL A 410 -6.97 11.92 30.55
N ASN A 411 -6.82 12.81 29.57
CA ASN A 411 -7.72 13.94 29.34
C ASN A 411 -8.42 13.73 27.99
N GLY A 412 -9.74 13.57 28.04
CA GLY A 412 -10.55 13.26 26.88
C GLY A 412 -11.96 13.82 27.01
N LEU A 413 -12.91 13.21 26.30
CA LEU A 413 -14.32 13.56 26.36
C LEU A 413 -14.94 13.07 27.69
N PRO A 414 -15.90 13.79 28.28
CA PRO A 414 -16.60 13.38 29.49
C PRO A 414 -17.32 12.03 29.38
N ASN A 415 -17.26 11.24 30.46
CA ASN A 415 -17.97 9.96 30.62
C ASN A 415 -17.71 8.97 29.47
N GLN A 416 -16.46 8.88 29.00
CA GLN A 416 -16.04 8.00 27.90
C GLN A 416 -15.03 6.95 28.36
N ARG A 417 -14.98 5.84 27.61
CA ARG A 417 -13.96 4.81 27.78
C ARG A 417 -12.79 5.04 26.85
N TYR A 418 -11.59 4.84 27.39
CA TYR A 418 -10.33 4.89 26.67
C TYR A 418 -9.54 3.61 26.93
N GLN A 419 -8.91 3.10 25.88
CA GLN A 419 -7.89 2.06 25.99
C GLN A 419 -6.53 2.73 26.10
N VAL A 420 -5.73 2.37 27.10
CA VAL A 420 -4.33 2.80 27.22
C VAL A 420 -3.45 1.61 26.84
N GLU A 421 -2.54 1.76 25.88
CA GLU A 421 -1.51 0.75 25.60
C GLU A 421 -0.15 1.22 26.14
N PHE A 422 0.56 0.34 26.83
CA PHE A 422 1.86 0.62 27.42
C PHE A 422 2.97 -0.05 26.64
N PHE A 423 4.06 0.67 26.48
CA PHE A 423 5.26 0.19 25.81
C PHE A 423 6.48 0.45 26.69
N GLY A 424 7.45 -0.45 26.60
CA GLY A 424 8.72 -0.39 27.30
C GLY A 424 9.84 -0.06 26.33
N ASN A 425 10.82 0.71 26.81
CA ASN A 425 12.01 1.03 26.02
C ASN A 425 13.29 0.64 26.77
N GLN A 426 14.30 0.24 26.00
CA GLN A 426 15.60 -0.18 26.51
C GLN A 426 16.41 1.00 27.07
N ASN A 427 16.26 2.19 26.50
CA ASN A 427 16.96 3.40 26.95
C ASN A 427 16.03 4.32 27.76
N ALA A 428 16.52 4.84 28.88
CA ALA A 428 15.77 5.74 29.75
C ALA A 428 15.32 7.05 29.05
N ALA A 429 16.04 7.50 28.03
CA ALA A 429 15.68 8.69 27.25
C ALA A 429 14.78 8.37 26.04
N SER A 430 14.56 7.09 25.71
CA SER A 430 13.75 6.69 24.57
C SER A 430 12.27 7.01 24.80
N LYS A 431 11.68 7.71 23.83
CA LYS A 431 10.26 8.11 23.78
C LYS A 431 9.50 7.35 22.69
N GLU A 432 10.02 6.20 22.29
CA GLU A 432 9.48 5.35 21.24
C GLU A 432 8.55 4.27 21.86
N ALA A 433 8.27 3.18 21.15
CA ALA A 433 7.39 2.10 21.57
C ALA A 433 8.02 0.73 21.26
N GLU A 434 9.19 0.46 21.86
CA GLU A 434 10.06 -0.66 21.45
C GLU A 434 9.46 -2.05 21.75
N GLN A 435 8.80 -2.18 22.90
CA GLN A 435 8.22 -3.44 23.37
C GLN A 435 6.80 -3.21 23.88
N TYR A 436 5.80 -3.93 23.34
CA TYR A 436 4.45 -3.92 23.90
C TYR A 436 4.40 -4.60 25.27
N LEU A 437 3.84 -3.92 26.27
CA LEU A 437 3.77 -4.41 27.66
C LEU A 437 2.36 -4.80 28.12
N GLY A 438 1.33 -4.31 27.42
CA GLY A 438 -0.06 -4.59 27.74
C GLY A 438 -0.95 -3.36 27.65
N THR A 439 -2.18 -3.51 28.14
CA THR A 439 -3.21 -2.49 28.04
C THR A 439 -4.11 -2.47 29.28
N ILE A 440 -4.72 -1.31 29.55
CA ILE A 440 -5.83 -1.17 30.49
C ILE A 440 -6.95 -0.36 29.85
N THR A 441 -8.16 -0.48 30.40
CA THR A 441 -9.26 0.42 30.09
C THR A 441 -9.50 1.38 31.24
N VAL A 442 -9.68 2.66 30.93
CA VAL A 442 -10.07 3.70 31.89
C VAL A 442 -11.36 4.37 31.44
N ALA A 443 -12.11 4.91 32.39
CA ALA A 443 -13.28 5.74 32.11
C ALA A 443 -13.02 7.16 32.62
N THR A 444 -13.29 8.16 31.78
CA THR A 444 -13.25 9.56 32.18
C THR A 444 -14.49 9.93 32.99
N ASP A 445 -14.31 10.86 33.92
CA ASP A 445 -15.38 11.46 34.71
C ASP A 445 -16.18 12.50 33.92
N THR A 446 -17.04 13.26 34.61
CA THR A 446 -17.84 14.34 34.04
C THR A 446 -17.02 15.52 33.53
N GLU A 447 -15.76 15.66 33.95
CA GLU A 447 -14.82 16.67 33.47
C GLU A 447 -13.94 16.16 32.31
N GLY A 448 -14.09 14.88 31.92
CA GLY A 448 -13.25 14.27 30.89
C GLY A 448 -11.89 13.80 31.40
N LYS A 449 -11.71 13.61 32.71
CA LYS A 449 -10.45 13.17 33.31
C LYS A 449 -10.54 11.73 33.77
N ALA A 450 -9.48 10.94 33.55
CA ALA A 450 -9.33 9.62 34.13
C ALA A 450 -7.94 9.46 34.75
N LYS A 451 -7.86 8.68 35.83
CA LYS A 451 -6.59 8.34 36.48
C LYS A 451 -6.55 6.87 36.84
N ALA A 452 -5.46 6.20 36.50
CA ALA A 452 -5.24 4.80 36.87
C ALA A 452 -3.78 4.55 37.25
N ASN A 453 -3.55 3.50 38.03
CA ASN A 453 -2.21 3.00 38.33
C ASN A 453 -2.00 1.68 37.61
N TRP A 454 -0.87 1.57 36.91
CA TRP A 454 -0.45 0.37 36.20
C TRP A 454 0.90 -0.10 36.73
N LYS A 455 1.10 -1.40 36.84
CA LYS A 455 2.36 -1.99 37.31
C LYS A 455 3.01 -2.76 36.15
N PRO A 456 4.20 -2.34 35.68
CA PRO A 456 4.92 -3.11 34.67
C PRO A 456 5.29 -4.50 35.20
N THR A 457 5.14 -5.51 34.35
CA THR A 457 5.52 -6.91 34.65
C THR A 457 6.97 -7.21 34.29
N VAL A 458 7.62 -6.33 33.52
CA VAL A 458 8.99 -6.44 33.05
C VAL A 458 9.80 -5.20 33.43
N LYS A 459 11.11 -5.38 33.65
CA LYS A 459 12.03 -4.26 33.89
C LYS A 459 12.38 -3.60 32.56
N VAL A 460 12.15 -2.30 32.48
CA VAL A 460 12.44 -1.44 31.31
C VAL A 460 13.03 -0.12 31.82
N ALA A 461 13.71 0.64 30.97
CA ALA A 461 14.37 1.89 31.40
C ALA A 461 13.44 3.11 31.30
N SER A 462 12.49 3.07 30.38
CA SER A 462 11.39 4.04 30.31
C SER A 462 10.10 3.36 29.87
N ILE A 463 8.98 4.03 30.12
CA ILE A 463 7.66 3.61 29.67
C ILE A 463 7.06 4.73 28.84
N THR A 464 6.45 4.33 27.72
CA THR A 464 5.58 5.19 26.92
C THR A 464 4.18 4.60 26.85
N ALA A 465 3.21 5.43 26.51
CA ALA A 465 1.83 4.98 26.33
C ALA A 465 1.09 5.85 25.34
N ASN A 466 0.18 5.27 24.57
CA ASN A 466 -0.84 6.00 23.83
C ASN A 466 -2.22 5.73 24.45
N VAL A 467 -3.21 6.51 24.04
CA VAL A 467 -4.62 6.24 24.33
C VAL A 467 -5.42 6.15 23.05
N THR A 468 -6.37 5.22 23.02
CA THR A 468 -7.35 5.06 21.94
C THR A 468 -8.75 5.29 22.50
N ASP A 469 -9.52 6.17 21.87
CA ASP A 469 -10.92 6.39 22.25
C ASP A 469 -11.83 5.25 21.76
N ARG A 470 -13.09 5.24 22.20
CA ARG A 470 -14.07 4.23 21.79
C ARG A 470 -14.38 4.18 20.29
N PHE A 471 -13.99 5.22 19.54
CA PHE A 471 -14.24 5.34 18.11
C PHE A 471 -13.01 4.97 17.26
N GLY A 472 -11.87 4.76 17.91
CA GLY A 472 -10.63 4.31 17.26
C GLY A 472 -9.62 5.42 16.99
N ALA A 473 -9.78 6.65 17.48
CA ALA A 473 -8.71 7.64 17.41
C ALA A 473 -7.63 7.31 18.45
N THR A 474 -6.39 7.09 18.02
CA THR A 474 -5.22 6.87 18.89
C THR A 474 -4.32 8.11 18.99
N SER A 475 -3.84 8.45 20.18
CA SER A 475 -2.93 9.58 20.43
C SER A 475 -1.47 9.32 20.04
N GLU A 476 -0.68 10.41 20.06
CA GLU A 476 0.78 10.32 20.21
C GLU A 476 1.18 9.67 21.55
N LEU A 477 2.47 9.41 21.73
CA LEU A 477 3.01 8.79 22.94
C LEU A 477 3.21 9.79 24.08
N GLY A 478 2.69 9.45 25.26
CA GLY A 478 3.15 9.95 26.54
C GLY A 478 4.41 9.21 27.00
N PHE A 479 5.20 9.80 27.90
CA PHE A 479 6.50 9.27 28.30
C PHE A 479 6.78 9.48 29.79
N VAL A 480 7.45 8.50 30.41
CA VAL A 480 8.09 8.64 31.71
C VAL A 480 9.31 7.74 31.86
N GLN A 481 10.32 8.21 32.57
CA GLN A 481 11.45 7.39 33.00
C GLN A 481 11.06 6.55 34.22
N VAL A 482 11.46 5.28 34.24
CA VAL A 482 11.29 4.42 35.41
C VAL A 482 12.67 4.08 35.97
N LYS A 483 12.87 4.39 37.25
CA LYS A 483 14.11 4.13 37.98
C LYS A 483 14.14 2.72 38.55
#